data_AF-A0A372ETZ0-F1
#
_entry.id   AF-A0A372ETZ0-F1
#
_cell.length_a   1.000
_cell.length_b   1.000
_cell.length_c   1.000
_cell.angle_alpha   90.00
_cell.angle_beta   90.00
_cell.angle_gamma   90.00
#
_symmetry.space_group_name_H-M   'P 1'
#
loop_
_entity.id
_entity.type
_entity.pdbx_description
1 polymer ?
#
loop_
_entity_poly.entity_id
_entity_poly.type
_entity_poly.pdbx_seq_one_letter_code
_entity_poly.pdbx_strand_id
1 'polypeptide(L)'
;MICRTAALAALLAGAASAQTDFTSLTPEERAAFHGELRAVLLAHPEIVRNALAPAPYADEIAKDKAIIARHSEALFGTHDFAFIGPPGDALEELAALGAEHGLSFARHRLSDLPALAAALDLTEPPFYIFRDVIYRGAMPAIVLERELSRMAGER
;
A
#
# COMPACT_ATOMS: atom_id res chain seq x y z
N MET A 1 33.17 -65.17 0.92
CA MET A 1 33.03 -63.84 1.55
C MET A 1 32.23 -62.96 0.61
N ILE A 2 31.00 -62.65 0.99
CA ILE A 2 30.02 -61.94 0.16
C ILE A 2 30.27 -60.44 0.30
N CYS A 3 30.56 -59.78 -0.82
CA CYS A 3 30.66 -58.33 -0.95
C CYS A 3 29.23 -57.75 -0.99
N ARG A 4 28.80 -57.12 0.10
CA ARG A 4 27.54 -56.37 0.20
C ARG A 4 27.84 -55.07 0.92
N THR A 5 27.73 -53.95 0.21
CA THR A 5 26.74 -52.89 0.46
C THR A 5 27.03 -51.73 -0.47
N ALA A 6 26.16 -51.59 -1.47
CA ALA A 6 26.08 -50.44 -2.35
C ALA A 6 25.39 -49.26 -1.65
N ALA A 7 25.95 -48.08 -1.88
CA ALA A 7 25.29 -46.77 -2.02
C ALA A 7 24.12 -46.44 -1.08
N LEU A 8 24.42 -45.67 -0.02
CA LEU A 8 23.44 -44.86 0.70
C LEU A 8 24.03 -43.46 0.92
N ALA A 9 23.99 -42.59 -0.10
CA ALA A 9 24.60 -41.26 -0.01
C ALA A 9 23.91 -40.16 -0.86
N ALA A 10 22.62 -40.25 -1.15
CA ALA A 10 21.95 -39.26 -2.01
C ALA A 10 20.51 -38.92 -1.62
N LEU A 11 20.21 -38.73 -0.33
CA LEU A 11 18.89 -38.27 0.13
C LEU A 11 18.93 -37.01 1.02
N LEU A 12 19.99 -36.21 0.93
CA LEU A 12 20.03 -34.86 1.47
C LEU A 12 19.66 -33.84 0.38
N ALA A 13 18.50 -34.02 -0.24
CA ALA A 13 17.83 -32.89 -0.91
C ALA A 13 17.31 -31.98 0.19
N GLY A 14 17.85 -30.76 0.24
CA GLY A 14 17.75 -29.84 1.36
C GLY A 14 16.33 -29.62 1.86
N ALA A 15 16.19 -29.56 3.18
CA ALA A 15 15.13 -28.79 3.78
C ALA A 15 15.33 -27.35 3.30
N ALA A 16 14.60 -26.94 2.27
CA ALA A 16 14.46 -25.53 1.93
C ALA A 16 13.88 -24.86 3.18
N SER A 17 14.69 -24.08 3.88
CA SER A 17 14.14 -23.10 4.81
C SER A 17 13.31 -22.18 3.94
N ALA A 18 11.99 -22.30 4.01
CA ALA A 18 11.12 -21.42 3.26
C ALA A 18 11.47 -19.98 3.67
N GLN A 19 12.13 -19.25 2.78
CA GLN A 19 12.37 -17.83 2.96
C GLN A 19 11.00 -17.15 3.00
N THR A 20 10.56 -16.74 4.18
CA THR A 20 9.29 -16.02 4.34
C THR A 20 9.41 -14.56 3.91
N ASP A 21 10.62 -14.09 3.65
CA ASP A 21 10.89 -12.80 3.03
C ASP A 21 10.74 -12.90 1.50
N PHE A 22 9.54 -12.61 1.02
CA PHE A 22 9.21 -12.58 -0.40
C PHE A 22 9.97 -11.51 -1.21
N THR A 23 10.68 -10.59 -0.54
CA THR A 23 11.53 -9.60 -1.22
C THR A 23 12.91 -10.15 -1.58
N SER A 24 13.31 -11.28 -0.99
CA SER A 24 14.65 -11.86 -1.12
C SER A 24 14.62 -13.35 -1.51
N LEU A 25 13.83 -13.68 -2.55
CA LEU A 25 13.76 -15.03 -3.10
C LEU A 25 14.94 -15.31 -4.05
N THR A 26 15.55 -16.48 -3.91
CA THR A 26 16.49 -17.02 -4.91
C THR A 26 15.77 -17.22 -6.26
N PRO A 27 16.51 -17.29 -7.39
CA PRO A 27 15.92 -17.58 -8.70
C PRO A 27 15.07 -18.86 -8.69
N GLU A 28 15.54 -19.90 -7.99
CA GLU A 28 14.88 -21.20 -7.88
C GLU A 28 13.58 -21.12 -7.06
N GLU A 29 13.61 -20.47 -5.90
CA GLU A 29 12.41 -20.27 -5.07
C GLU A 29 11.36 -19.42 -5.79
N ARG A 30 11.80 -18.38 -6.50
CA ARG A 30 10.90 -17.54 -7.30
C ARG A 30 10.24 -18.33 -8.43
N ALA A 31 10.99 -19.22 -9.09
CA ALA A 31 10.44 -20.08 -10.14
C ALA A 31 9.40 -21.06 -9.56
N ALA A 32 9.67 -21.65 -8.39
CA ALA A 32 8.71 -22.50 -7.69
C ALA A 32 7.44 -21.73 -7.31
N PHE A 33 7.58 -20.55 -6.70
CA PHE A 33 6.45 -19.68 -6.35
C PHE A 33 5.60 -19.29 -7.57
N HIS A 34 6.22 -18.92 -8.69
CA HIS A 34 5.50 -18.61 -9.93
C HIS A 34 4.74 -19.82 -10.49
N GLY A 35 5.28 -21.03 -10.33
CA GLY A 35 4.61 -22.27 -10.70
C GLY A 35 3.31 -22.46 -9.91
N GLU A 36 3.39 -22.33 -8.58
CA GLU A 36 2.23 -22.42 -7.69
C GLU A 36 1.21 -21.30 -7.94
N LEU A 37 1.68 -20.05 -8.09
CA LEU A 37 0.81 -18.92 -8.42
C LEU A 37 0.04 -19.14 -9.73
N ARG A 38 0.71 -19.68 -10.77
CA ARG A 38 0.05 -20.05 -12.03
C ARG A 38 -0.99 -21.13 -11.80
N ALA A 39 -0.67 -22.18 -11.03
CA ALA A 39 -1.60 -23.25 -10.72
C ALA A 39 -2.86 -22.71 -10.01
N VAL A 40 -2.69 -21.82 -9.02
CA VAL A 40 -3.79 -21.16 -8.32
C VAL A 40 -4.65 -20.32 -9.28
N LEU A 41 -4.04 -19.48 -10.11
CA LEU A 41 -4.78 -18.62 -11.05
C LEU A 41 -5.55 -19.43 -12.12
N LEU A 42 -5.03 -20.59 -12.53
CA LEU A 42 -5.72 -21.50 -13.44
C LEU A 42 -6.86 -22.28 -12.75
N ALA A 43 -6.66 -22.69 -11.50
CA ALA A 43 -7.68 -23.36 -10.70
C ALA A 43 -8.82 -22.42 -10.28
N HIS A 44 -8.50 -21.14 -10.10
CA HIS A 44 -9.42 -20.10 -9.62
C HIS A 44 -9.51 -18.93 -10.63
N PRO A 45 -10.10 -19.15 -11.82
CA PRO A 45 -10.20 -18.12 -12.86
C PRO A 45 -11.03 -16.89 -12.43
N GLU A 46 -11.84 -17.03 -11.38
CA GLU A 46 -12.53 -15.93 -10.72
C GLU A 46 -11.59 -14.84 -10.19
N ILE A 47 -10.36 -15.17 -9.79
CA ILE A 47 -9.38 -14.20 -9.32
C ILE A 47 -9.05 -13.21 -10.44
N VAL A 48 -8.75 -13.73 -11.63
CA VAL A 48 -8.46 -12.91 -12.81
C VAL A 48 -9.70 -12.16 -13.27
N ARG A 49 -10.86 -12.84 -13.34
CA ARG A 49 -12.11 -12.21 -13.75
C ARG A 49 -12.50 -11.04 -12.85
N ASN A 50 -12.34 -11.19 -11.54
CA ASN A 50 -12.66 -10.13 -10.58
C ASN A 50 -11.64 -8.99 -10.64
N ALA A 51 -10.36 -9.29 -10.86
CA ALA A 51 -9.32 -8.27 -11.02
C ALA A 51 -9.51 -7.42 -12.29
N LEU A 52 -10.12 -7.99 -13.33
CA LEU A 52 -10.45 -7.30 -14.59
C LEU A 52 -11.86 -6.71 -14.62
N ALA A 53 -12.70 -6.99 -13.62
CA ALA A 53 -14.02 -6.40 -13.54
C ALA A 53 -13.88 -4.87 -13.40
N PRO A 54 -14.79 -4.07 -13.97
CA PRO A 54 -14.83 -2.65 -13.72
C PRO A 54 -14.79 -2.39 -12.22
N ALA A 55 -14.00 -1.40 -11.80
CA ALA A 55 -13.91 -1.05 -10.40
C ALA A 55 -15.33 -0.79 -9.86
N PRO A 56 -15.81 -1.58 -8.88
CA PRO A 56 -17.03 -1.21 -8.20
C PRO A 56 -16.80 0.18 -7.60
N TYR A 57 -17.86 1.00 -7.57
CA TYR A 57 -17.86 2.34 -6.98
C TYR A 57 -17.21 3.47 -7.79
N ALA A 58 -17.16 3.38 -9.13
CA ALA A 58 -16.61 4.44 -9.97
C ALA A 58 -17.30 5.81 -9.77
N ASP A 59 -18.62 5.82 -9.58
CA ASP A 59 -19.39 7.04 -9.37
C ASP A 59 -19.09 7.66 -8.00
N GLU A 60 -18.96 6.85 -6.95
CA GLU A 60 -18.56 7.27 -5.62
C GLU A 60 -17.13 7.82 -5.62
N ILE A 61 -16.19 7.16 -6.31
CA ILE A 61 -14.83 7.69 -6.49
C ILE A 61 -14.86 9.05 -7.18
N ALA A 62 -15.64 9.20 -8.25
CA ALA A 62 -15.77 10.47 -8.96
C ALA A 62 -16.38 11.57 -8.06
N LYS A 63 -17.39 11.21 -7.26
CA LYS A 63 -18.01 12.10 -6.26
C LYS A 63 -17.01 12.54 -5.21
N ASP A 64 -16.24 11.62 -4.63
CA ASP A 64 -15.25 11.91 -3.59
C ASP A 64 -14.16 12.82 -4.14
N LYS A 65 -13.65 12.53 -5.35
CA LYS A 65 -12.70 13.40 -6.05
C LYS A 65 -13.25 14.81 -6.27
N ALA A 66 -14.51 14.93 -6.67
CA ALA A 66 -15.16 16.23 -6.84
C ALA A 66 -15.29 16.99 -5.50
N ILE A 67 -15.55 16.29 -4.40
CA ILE A 67 -15.57 16.88 -3.06
C ILE A 67 -14.15 17.38 -2.69
N ILE A 68 -13.11 16.55 -2.82
CA ILE A 68 -11.72 16.96 -2.53
C ILE A 68 -11.34 18.18 -3.38
N ALA A 69 -11.62 18.15 -4.68
CA ALA A 69 -11.31 19.26 -5.59
C ALA A 69 -11.99 20.56 -5.16
N ARG A 70 -13.27 20.51 -4.77
CA ARG A 70 -14.02 21.67 -4.27
C ARG A 70 -13.44 22.26 -2.98
N HIS A 71 -12.85 21.42 -2.14
CA HIS A 71 -12.24 21.83 -0.86
C HIS A 71 -10.72 21.99 -0.93
N SER A 72 -10.12 21.93 -2.13
CA SER A 72 -8.67 21.86 -2.34
C SER A 72 -7.91 23.02 -1.71
N GLU A 73 -8.41 24.25 -1.82
CA GLU A 73 -7.77 25.43 -1.22
C GLU A 73 -7.71 25.32 0.32
N ALA A 74 -8.81 24.93 0.95
CA ALA A 74 -8.87 24.76 2.40
C ALA A 74 -8.05 23.54 2.87
N LEU A 75 -7.99 22.48 2.07
CA LEU A 75 -7.25 21.27 2.36
C LEU A 75 -5.75 21.46 2.24
N PHE A 76 -5.29 22.03 1.14
CA PHE A 76 -3.88 22.02 0.77
C PHE A 76 -3.23 23.40 0.89
N GLY A 77 -3.94 24.47 0.52
CA GLY A 77 -3.35 25.79 0.33
C GLY A 77 -2.12 25.68 -0.58
N THR A 78 -0.95 26.08 -0.07
CA THR A 78 0.33 25.97 -0.78
C THR A 78 1.07 24.64 -0.60
N HIS A 79 0.50 23.70 0.17
CA HIS A 79 1.15 22.43 0.49
C HIS A 79 0.82 21.36 -0.56
N ASP A 80 1.61 20.29 -0.60
CA ASP A 80 1.48 19.23 -1.60
C ASP A 80 0.32 18.26 -1.26
N PHE A 81 0.08 18.00 0.03
CA PHE A 81 -1.00 17.14 0.54
C PHE A 81 -1.47 17.58 1.93
N ALA A 82 -2.41 16.85 2.56
CA ALA A 82 -2.94 17.20 3.87
C ALA A 82 -3.02 16.01 4.83
N PHE A 83 -2.86 16.29 6.12
CA PHE A 83 -3.02 15.33 7.22
C PHE A 83 -4.04 15.83 8.23
N ILE A 84 -5.01 14.97 8.57
CA ILE A 84 -5.99 15.23 9.62
C ILE A 84 -5.77 14.20 10.72
N GLY A 85 -5.27 14.62 11.88
CA GLY A 85 -5.06 13.68 12.97
C GLY A 85 -4.43 14.28 14.22
N PRO A 86 -4.41 13.50 15.31
CA PRO A 86 -3.72 13.89 16.53
C PRO A 86 -2.20 14.02 16.28
N PRO A 87 -1.47 14.72 17.15
CA PRO A 87 -0.01 14.57 17.20
C PRO A 87 0.36 13.13 17.57
N GLY A 88 1.62 12.74 17.30
CA GLY A 88 2.18 11.44 17.66
C GLY A 88 3.00 10.84 16.53
N ASP A 89 3.37 9.56 16.70
CA ASP A 89 4.32 8.84 15.83
C ASP A 89 3.97 8.94 14.34
N ALA A 90 2.70 8.77 13.98
CA ALA A 90 2.23 8.85 12.60
C ALA A 90 2.47 10.23 11.95
N LEU A 91 2.40 11.31 12.73
CA LEU A 91 2.69 12.67 12.25
C LEU A 91 4.20 12.90 12.15
N GLU A 92 4.98 12.39 13.12
CA GLU A 92 6.44 12.53 13.14
C GLU A 92 7.07 11.76 11.97
N GLU A 93 6.61 10.54 11.72
CA GLU A 93 7.01 9.70 10.59
C GLU A 93 6.65 10.37 9.26
N LEU A 94 5.43 10.91 9.14
CA LEU A 94 5.01 11.63 7.96
C LEU A 94 5.88 12.88 7.69
N ALA A 95 6.24 13.61 8.75
CA ALA A 95 7.10 14.77 8.63
C ALA A 95 8.52 14.40 8.18
N ALA A 96 9.07 13.31 8.73
CA ALA A 96 10.38 12.81 8.33
C ALA A 96 10.41 12.40 6.85
N LEU A 97 9.46 11.55 6.42
CA LEU A 97 9.39 11.08 5.04
C LEU A 97 9.05 12.20 4.05
N GLY A 98 8.13 13.10 4.42
CA GLY A 98 7.80 14.26 3.59
C GLY A 98 9.02 15.14 3.33
N ALA A 99 9.82 15.42 4.37
CA ALA A 99 11.04 16.20 4.25
C ALA A 99 12.10 15.51 3.36
N GLU A 100 12.25 14.19 3.47
CA GLU A 100 13.15 13.40 2.62
C GLU A 100 12.80 13.50 1.14
N HIS A 101 11.51 13.57 0.82
CA HIS A 101 11.02 13.72 -0.56
C HIS A 101 10.81 15.18 -1.00
N GLY A 102 11.14 16.17 -0.17
CA GLY A 102 10.93 17.58 -0.49
C GLY A 102 9.46 17.97 -0.65
N LEU A 103 8.56 17.25 0.03
CA LEU A 103 7.12 17.45 0.02
C LEU A 103 6.66 18.08 1.34
N SER A 104 5.69 18.96 1.24
CA SER A 104 5.07 19.67 2.35
C SER A 104 3.62 19.23 2.53
N PHE A 105 3.11 19.31 3.77
CA PHE A 105 1.71 18.99 4.03
C PHE A 105 1.04 20.00 4.96
N ALA A 106 -0.25 20.23 4.71
CA ALA A 106 -1.09 20.98 5.61
C ALA A 106 -1.56 20.07 6.75
N ARG A 107 -1.58 20.61 7.98
CA ARG A 107 -2.11 19.90 9.15
C ARG A 107 -3.44 20.52 9.55
N HIS A 108 -4.47 19.68 9.67
CA HIS A 108 -5.81 20.08 10.12
C HIS A 108 -6.28 19.25 11.30
N ARG A 109 -7.22 19.79 12.07
CA ARG A 109 -8.10 18.99 12.91
C ARG A 109 -9.40 18.75 12.15
N LEU A 110 -10.07 17.64 12.45
CA LEU A 110 -11.36 17.33 11.82
C LEU A 110 -12.41 18.45 12.06
N SER A 111 -12.34 19.10 13.22
CA SER A 111 -13.17 20.25 13.58
C SER A 111 -12.96 21.49 12.71
N ASP A 112 -11.80 21.61 12.05
CA ASP A 112 -11.48 22.76 11.21
C ASP A 112 -12.18 22.67 9.85
N LEU A 113 -12.65 21.47 9.45
CA LEU A 113 -13.23 21.18 8.14
C LEU A 113 -14.58 20.41 8.25
N PRO A 114 -15.60 20.93 8.96
CA PRO A 114 -16.82 20.19 9.27
C PRO A 114 -17.65 19.82 8.02
N ALA A 115 -17.69 20.70 7.02
CA ALA A 115 -18.40 20.44 5.76
C ALA A 115 -17.73 19.31 4.95
N LEU A 116 -16.39 19.27 4.94
CA LEU A 116 -15.64 18.20 4.30
C LEU A 116 -15.84 16.88 5.06
N ALA A 117 -15.73 16.92 6.39
CA ALA A 117 -15.88 15.76 7.25
C ALA A 117 -17.25 15.10 7.05
N ALA A 118 -18.32 15.90 6.99
CA ALA A 118 -19.67 15.40 6.69
C ALA A 118 -19.81 14.87 5.25
N ALA A 119 -19.23 15.56 4.26
CA ALA A 119 -19.36 15.16 2.86
C ALA A 119 -18.63 13.86 2.52
N LEU A 120 -17.52 13.58 3.20
CA LEU A 120 -16.69 12.39 3.01
C LEU A 120 -16.84 11.36 4.15
N ASP A 121 -17.77 11.56 5.08
CA ASP A 121 -17.96 10.69 6.25
C ASP A 121 -16.64 10.40 6.99
N LEU A 122 -15.86 11.45 7.27
CA LEU A 122 -14.61 11.37 8.01
C LEU A 122 -14.93 11.40 9.51
N THR A 123 -14.80 10.26 10.19
CA THR A 123 -15.19 10.09 11.59
C THR A 123 -14.00 9.90 12.52
N GLU A 124 -13.13 8.93 12.20
CA GLU A 124 -12.03 8.50 13.05
C GLU A 124 -10.65 8.79 12.40
N PRO A 125 -9.96 9.88 12.79
CA PRO A 125 -8.59 10.13 12.33
C PRO A 125 -7.61 9.06 12.84
N PRO A 126 -6.44 8.89 12.18
CA PRO A 126 -5.84 9.79 11.21
C PRO A 126 -6.33 9.62 9.77
N PHE A 127 -6.27 10.71 9.00
CA PHE A 127 -6.54 10.75 7.57
C PHE A 127 -5.39 11.39 6.80
N TYR A 128 -4.98 10.74 5.72
CA TYR A 128 -4.00 11.27 4.76
C TYR A 128 -4.74 11.59 3.48
N ILE A 129 -4.77 12.87 3.11
CA ILE A 129 -5.58 13.37 2.01
C ILE A 129 -4.63 13.85 0.91
N PHE A 130 -4.72 13.19 -0.23
CA PHE A 130 -4.06 13.56 -1.47
C PHE A 130 -5.08 14.14 -2.46
N ARG A 131 -4.63 14.60 -3.63
CA ARG A 131 -5.52 15.26 -4.61
C ARG A 131 -6.58 14.32 -5.19
N ASP A 132 -6.31 13.03 -5.22
CA ASP A 132 -7.12 12.01 -5.88
C ASP A 132 -7.50 10.83 -4.98
N VAL A 133 -6.95 10.74 -3.77
CA VAL A 133 -7.17 9.64 -2.84
C VAL A 133 -7.14 10.10 -1.38
N ILE A 134 -7.91 9.41 -0.53
CA ILE A 134 -7.89 9.57 0.93
C ILE A 134 -7.59 8.22 1.55
N TYR A 135 -6.61 8.19 2.43
CA TYR A 135 -6.33 7.03 3.27
C TYR A 135 -6.85 7.28 4.67
N ARG A 136 -7.55 6.29 5.20
CA ARG A 136 -8.20 6.33 6.52
C ARG A 136 -7.47 5.37 7.46
N GLY A 137 -7.24 5.83 8.69
CA GLY A 137 -6.47 5.09 9.69
C GLY A 137 -4.97 5.25 9.52
N ALA A 138 -4.22 4.68 10.46
CA ALA A 138 -2.76 4.73 10.45
C ALA A 138 -2.22 4.00 9.21
N MET A 139 -1.46 4.73 8.38
CA MET A 139 -0.87 4.19 7.17
C MET A 139 0.46 3.50 7.51
N PRO A 140 0.70 2.26 7.05
CA PRO A 140 2.01 1.64 7.18
C PRO A 140 3.09 2.45 6.45
N ALA A 141 4.27 2.57 7.05
CA ALA A 141 5.41 3.32 6.53
C ALA A 141 5.71 3.04 5.04
N ILE A 142 5.72 1.76 4.65
CA ILE A 142 6.02 1.34 3.27
C ILE A 142 5.01 1.88 2.25
N VAL A 143 3.74 2.01 2.63
CA VAL A 143 2.72 2.58 1.76
C VAL A 143 2.92 4.08 1.65
N LEU A 144 3.22 4.73 2.77
CA LEU A 144 3.46 6.16 2.82
C LEU A 144 4.68 6.55 1.97
N GLU A 145 5.80 5.86 2.13
CA GLU A 145 7.02 6.05 1.34
C GLU A 145 6.75 5.90 -0.17
N ARG A 146 5.99 4.88 -0.56
CA ARG A 146 5.60 4.66 -1.97
C ARG A 146 4.79 5.83 -2.52
N GLU A 147 3.78 6.31 -1.78
CA GLU A 147 2.94 7.42 -2.24
C GLU A 147 3.73 8.73 -2.34
N LEU A 148 4.58 9.03 -1.36
CA LEU A 148 5.44 10.22 -1.37
C LEU A 148 6.48 10.17 -2.50
N SER A 149 7.10 9.01 -2.73
CA SER A 149 8.01 8.79 -3.86
C SER A 149 7.31 9.01 -5.20
N ARG A 150 6.08 8.49 -5.35
CA ARG A 150 5.27 8.69 -6.56
C ARG A 150 4.99 10.17 -6.80
N MET A 151 4.57 10.91 -5.78
CA MET A 151 4.32 12.35 -5.88
C MET A 151 5.56 13.16 -6.22
N ALA A 152 6.71 12.83 -5.63
CA ALA A 152 7.96 13.52 -5.91
C ALA A 152 8.41 13.34 -7.37
N GLY A 153 8.10 12.20 -7.98
CA GLY A 153 8.38 11.92 -9.39
C GLY A 153 7.41 12.56 -10.39
N GLU A 154 6.25 13.05 -9.93
CA GLU A 154 5.23 13.70 -10.78
C GLU A 154 5.43 15.24 -10.89
N ARG A 155 6.42 15.81 -10.20
CA ARG A 155 6.79 17.24 -10.27
C ARG A 155 7.74 17.54 -11.42
#